data_AF-A0AAW1YMD2-F1
#
_entry.id   AF-A0AAW1YMD2-F1
#
_cell.length_a   1.000
_cell.length_b   1.000
_cell.length_c   1.000
_cell.angle_alpha   90.00
_cell.angle_beta   90.00
_cell.angle_gamma   90.00
#
_symmetry.space_group_name_H-M   'P 1'
#
loop_
_entity.id
_entity.type
_entity.pdbx_description
1 polymer ?
#
loop_
_entity_poly.entity_id
_entity_poly.type
_entity_poly.pdbx_seq_one_letter_code
_entity_poly.pdbx_strand_id
1 'polypeptide(L)'
;MAQYIPTLDYYSNSLPKACTIFLHHYADDGLFRVHSTRSICSSSVQKVASSSHRLADLEVGKEYELVISTYAGLCRYRVGDILQVTGFHNAAPQVRFLRRKNVLLSIDSDKTDEAELQKAIDNTTELLREFNTSVVEYTSFADTKSFPGHYVIYWELLVKDPALSALSHEVLDRCCLAMEDSMNSVYRQCRVADNSIGPLEIRVVKSGTFEELMDYAISRGASINQYKAPRCVNFSPIMELLDSRVESVHFSPALPQWTPERRR
;
A
#
# COMPACT_ATOMS: atom_id res chain seq x y z
N MET A 1 -36.69 -5.34 -19.05
CA MET A 1 -36.56 -4.43 -17.89
C MET A 1 -37.82 -4.31 -17.01
N ALA A 2 -39.00 -4.81 -17.41
CA ALA A 2 -40.24 -4.61 -16.64
C ALA A 2 -40.60 -5.70 -15.59
N GLN A 3 -39.82 -6.77 -15.46
CA GLN A 3 -40.16 -7.91 -14.56
C GLN A 3 -39.54 -7.84 -13.16
N TYR A 4 -38.70 -6.85 -12.87
CA TYR A 4 -37.95 -6.76 -11.59
C TYR A 4 -38.43 -5.64 -10.65
N ILE A 5 -39.44 -4.87 -11.06
CA ILE A 5 -39.94 -3.72 -10.29
C ILE A 5 -40.73 -4.15 -9.04
N PRO A 6 -41.60 -5.19 -9.05
CA PRO A 6 -42.40 -5.54 -7.88
C PRO A 6 -41.58 -6.09 -6.70
N THR A 7 -40.50 -6.83 -6.99
CA THR A 7 -39.61 -7.40 -5.97
C THR A 7 -38.72 -6.36 -5.32
N LEU A 8 -38.30 -5.32 -6.04
CA LEU A 8 -37.48 -4.24 -5.52
C LEU A 8 -38.24 -3.31 -4.56
N ASP A 9 -39.55 -3.15 -4.70
CA ASP A 9 -40.36 -2.33 -3.80
C ASP A 9 -40.71 -3.07 -2.50
N TYR A 10 -40.78 -4.41 -2.52
CA TYR A 10 -41.01 -5.21 -1.30
C TYR A 10 -39.86 -5.13 -0.30
N TYR A 11 -38.60 -5.03 -0.78
CA TYR A 11 -37.42 -5.00 0.09
C TYR A 11 -36.91 -3.59 0.43
N SER A 12 -37.33 -2.55 -0.30
CA SER A 12 -36.75 -1.22 -0.15
C SER A 12 -37.51 -0.29 0.81
N ASN A 13 -38.70 -0.67 1.29
CA ASN A 13 -39.51 0.10 2.25
C ASN A 13 -39.41 1.63 2.06
N SER A 14 -39.55 2.08 0.81
CA SER A 14 -39.58 3.50 0.45
C SER A 14 -38.29 4.31 0.63
N LEU A 15 -37.10 3.68 0.69
CA LEU A 15 -35.82 4.41 0.72
C LEU A 15 -35.43 4.98 -0.66
N PRO A 16 -34.76 6.16 -0.73
CA PRO A 16 -34.27 6.71 -1.97
C PRO A 16 -33.08 5.90 -2.53
N LYS A 17 -33.17 5.51 -3.80
CA LYS A 17 -32.13 4.75 -4.51
C LYS A 17 -30.98 5.69 -4.88
N ALA A 18 -29.89 5.68 -4.10
CA ALA A 18 -28.68 6.44 -4.38
C ALA A 18 -27.58 5.57 -5.04
N CYS A 19 -26.98 6.14 -6.09
CA CYS A 19 -25.88 5.68 -6.96
C CYS A 19 -25.34 4.25 -6.79
N THR A 20 -25.63 3.47 -7.84
CA THR A 20 -25.09 2.17 -8.23
C THR A 20 -23.63 2.25 -8.63
N ILE A 21 -22.75 1.59 -7.89
CA ILE A 21 -21.62 0.77 -8.37
C ILE A 21 -21.15 -0.02 -7.12
N PHE A 22 -21.27 -1.35 -7.15
CA PHE A 22 -20.78 -2.35 -6.17
C PHE A 22 -21.65 -3.00 -5.07
N LEU A 23 -22.91 -2.63 -4.80
CA LEU A 23 -23.63 -3.24 -3.65
C LEU A 23 -24.87 -4.10 -3.94
N HIS A 24 -25.29 -4.28 -5.20
CA HIS A 24 -26.62 -4.86 -5.48
C HIS A 24 -26.67 -6.35 -5.87
N HIS A 25 -25.66 -7.17 -5.54
CA HIS A 25 -25.68 -8.59 -5.93
C HIS A 25 -25.22 -9.59 -4.86
N TYR A 26 -25.43 -9.28 -3.59
CA TYR A 26 -25.01 -10.15 -2.49
C TYR A 26 -26.07 -10.25 -1.39
N ALA A 27 -27.24 -10.74 -1.74
CA ALA A 27 -28.26 -11.11 -0.76
C ALA A 27 -29.13 -12.24 -1.28
N ASP A 28 -28.53 -13.32 -1.77
CA ASP A 28 -29.17 -14.64 -1.79
C ASP A 28 -28.07 -15.70 -1.83
N ASP A 29 -28.16 -16.68 -0.93
CA ASP A 29 -27.33 -17.89 -0.81
C ASP A 29 -25.88 -17.78 -0.27
N GLY A 30 -25.77 -17.55 1.03
CA GLY A 30 -25.43 -18.65 1.95
C GLY A 30 -24.01 -19.25 1.98
N LEU A 31 -22.98 -18.73 1.28
CA LEU A 31 -21.61 -19.24 1.48
C LEU A 31 -20.48 -18.21 1.35
N PHE A 32 -20.40 -17.33 2.34
CA PHE A 32 -19.23 -16.48 2.58
C PHE A 32 -18.44 -17.02 3.76
N ARG A 33 -17.11 -17.05 3.64
CA ARG A 33 -16.25 -17.82 4.56
C ARG A 33 -15.01 -17.04 4.99
N VAL A 34 -15.13 -16.19 6.00
CA VAL A 34 -14.11 -15.19 6.39
C VAL A 34 -13.04 -15.80 7.29
N HIS A 35 -11.76 -15.47 7.07
CA HIS A 35 -10.64 -16.01 7.87
C HIS A 35 -10.27 -15.08 9.03
N SER A 36 -10.17 -15.62 10.25
CA SER A 36 -9.72 -14.86 11.43
C SER A 36 -8.20 -14.73 11.43
N THR A 37 -7.67 -13.50 11.47
CA THR A 37 -6.25 -13.26 11.77
C THR A 37 -6.11 -12.87 13.23
N ARG A 38 -5.58 -13.76 14.07
CA ARG A 38 -5.14 -13.37 15.41
C ARG A 38 -3.91 -12.48 15.27
N SER A 39 -4.01 -11.25 15.79
CA SER A 39 -2.83 -10.44 16.12
C SER A 39 -2.06 -11.15 17.23
N ILE A 40 -0.80 -11.50 16.96
CA ILE A 40 0.16 -11.93 17.98
C ILE A 40 1.30 -10.94 17.90
N CYS A 41 1.38 -10.08 18.91
CA CYS A 41 2.63 -9.46 19.31
C CYS A 41 3.39 -10.46 20.20
N SER A 42 4.70 -10.52 20.02
CA SER A 42 5.69 -11.41 20.65
C SER A 42 5.95 -12.76 20.00
N SER A 43 7.26 -13.03 19.90
CA SER A 43 7.96 -14.13 19.26
C SER A 43 7.47 -15.52 19.67
N SER A 44 6.86 -16.25 18.73
CA SER A 44 6.97 -17.70 18.60
C SER A 44 6.35 -18.12 17.26
N VAL A 45 7.06 -18.96 16.50
CA VAL A 45 6.55 -19.55 15.25
C VAL A 45 5.45 -20.55 15.63
N GLN A 46 4.21 -20.07 15.70
CA GLN A 46 3.01 -20.90 15.81
C GLN A 46 2.32 -20.98 14.45
N LYS A 47 2.21 -22.22 13.97
CA LYS A 47 1.49 -22.64 12.76
C LYS A 47 0.04 -22.13 12.82
N VAL A 48 -0.29 -21.12 12.00
CA VAL A 48 -1.61 -20.48 11.98
C VAL A 48 -2.68 -21.48 11.51
N ALA A 49 -3.56 -21.89 12.43
CA ALA A 49 -4.76 -22.65 12.11
C ALA A 49 -5.77 -21.73 11.41
N SER A 50 -6.06 -21.96 10.12
CA SER A 50 -6.96 -21.12 9.33
C SER A 50 -8.42 -21.59 9.44
N SER A 51 -9.07 -21.33 10.58
CA SER A 51 -10.53 -21.52 10.70
C SER A 51 -11.27 -20.48 9.85
N SER A 52 -12.18 -20.95 9.00
CA SER A 52 -13.01 -20.13 8.11
C SER A 52 -14.44 -20.07 8.66
N HIS A 53 -14.97 -18.87 8.89
CA HIS A 53 -16.25 -18.61 9.57
C HIS A 53 -17.32 -18.22 8.56
N ARG A 54 -18.57 -18.65 8.77
CA ARG A 54 -19.69 -18.13 7.97
C ARG A 54 -19.98 -16.67 8.33
N LEU A 55 -20.62 -15.90 7.46
CA LEU A 55 -21.02 -14.50 7.73
C LEU A 55 -21.81 -14.34 9.04
N ALA A 56 -22.69 -15.30 9.34
CA ALA A 56 -23.50 -15.30 10.55
C ALA A 56 -22.72 -15.66 11.82
N ASP A 57 -21.55 -16.31 11.68
CA ASP A 57 -20.71 -16.78 12.77
C ASP A 57 -19.60 -15.76 13.11
N LEU A 58 -19.72 -14.52 12.61
CA LEU A 58 -18.75 -13.45 12.85
C LEU A 58 -18.99 -12.80 14.22
N GLU A 59 -17.91 -12.36 14.87
CA GLU A 59 -17.98 -11.76 16.19
C GLU A 59 -17.67 -10.26 16.13
N VAL A 60 -18.46 -9.47 16.85
CA VAL A 60 -18.27 -8.02 16.95
C VAL A 60 -16.91 -7.70 17.57
N GLY A 61 -16.22 -6.71 17.00
CA GLY A 61 -14.89 -6.27 17.42
C GLY A 61 -13.73 -7.07 16.82
N LYS A 62 -13.98 -8.25 16.24
CA LYS A 62 -12.94 -9.07 15.61
C LYS A 62 -12.65 -8.65 14.16
N GLU A 63 -11.40 -8.87 13.76
CA GLU A 63 -10.90 -8.63 12.41
C GLU A 63 -10.85 -9.92 11.59
N TYR A 64 -11.28 -9.83 10.34
CA TYR A 64 -11.31 -10.96 9.44
C TYR A 64 -10.89 -10.58 8.02
N GLU A 65 -10.30 -11.53 7.29
CA GLU A 65 -9.94 -11.39 5.88
C GLU A 65 -11.06 -11.90 4.97
N LEU A 66 -11.53 -11.04 4.07
CA LEU A 66 -12.62 -11.33 3.15
C LEU A 66 -12.25 -12.45 2.16
N VAL A 67 -13.10 -13.47 2.11
CA VAL A 67 -13.04 -14.55 1.12
C VAL A 67 -14.40 -14.66 0.43
N ILE A 68 -14.39 -14.61 -0.89
CA ILE A 68 -15.59 -14.63 -1.71
C ILE A 68 -15.63 -15.89 -2.60
N SER A 69 -16.85 -16.38 -2.84
CA SER A 69 -17.15 -17.28 -3.94
C SER A 69 -18.19 -16.60 -4.83
N THR A 70 -17.95 -16.50 -6.13
CA THR A 70 -18.81 -15.78 -7.07
C THR A 70 -19.34 -16.70 -8.16
N TYR A 71 -20.51 -16.37 -8.71
CA TYR A 71 -21.09 -17.09 -9.86
C TYR A 71 -20.20 -17.06 -11.10
N ALA A 72 -19.30 -16.08 -11.20
CA ALA A 72 -18.30 -15.97 -12.27
C ALA A 72 -17.12 -16.96 -12.12
N GLY A 73 -17.17 -17.88 -11.15
CA GLY A 73 -16.22 -18.99 -11.02
C GLY A 73 -15.06 -18.76 -10.04
N LEU A 74 -15.07 -17.66 -9.27
CA LEU A 74 -14.14 -17.53 -8.15
C LEU A 74 -14.62 -18.44 -7.01
N CYS A 75 -13.77 -19.36 -6.55
CA CYS A 75 -14.09 -20.30 -5.47
C CYS A 75 -13.16 -20.06 -4.29
N ARG A 76 -13.72 -19.64 -3.14
CA ARG A 76 -12.95 -19.34 -1.91
C ARG A 76 -11.76 -18.40 -2.17
N TYR A 77 -11.97 -17.40 -3.02
CA TYR A 77 -10.97 -16.43 -3.40
C TYR A 77 -10.73 -15.44 -2.26
N ARG A 78 -9.48 -15.34 -1.81
CA ARG A 78 -9.04 -14.40 -0.78
C ARG A 78 -8.87 -13.03 -1.42
N VAL A 79 -9.74 -12.09 -1.05
CA VAL A 79 -9.71 -10.72 -1.59
C VAL A 79 -8.52 -9.94 -1.03
N GLY A 80 -8.08 -10.29 0.18
CA GLY A 80 -7.00 -9.61 0.90
C GLY A 80 -7.46 -8.41 1.73
N ASP A 81 -8.74 -8.02 1.64
CA ASP A 81 -9.31 -6.96 2.46
C ASP A 81 -9.54 -7.44 3.90
N ILE A 82 -9.15 -6.61 4.87
CA ILE A 82 -9.29 -6.83 6.31
C ILE A 82 -10.41 -5.95 6.82
N LEU A 83 -11.40 -6.61 7.42
CA LEU A 83 -12.66 -6.03 7.85
C LEU A 83 -12.84 -6.28 9.34
N GLN A 84 -13.25 -5.26 10.08
CA GLN A 84 -13.67 -5.39 11.48
C GLN A 84 -15.19 -5.41 11.55
N VAL A 85 -15.77 -6.36 12.29
CA VAL A 85 -17.22 -6.39 12.51
C VAL A 85 -17.58 -5.34 13.55
N THR A 86 -18.42 -4.37 13.20
CA THR A 86 -18.85 -3.29 14.11
C THR A 86 -20.20 -3.57 14.74
N GLY A 87 -20.99 -4.48 14.18
CA GLY A 87 -22.33 -4.79 14.66
C GLY A 87 -23.07 -5.69 13.69
N PHE A 88 -24.37 -5.82 13.90
CA PHE A 88 -25.26 -6.59 13.03
C PHE A 88 -26.54 -5.80 12.79
N HIS A 89 -27.01 -5.81 11.55
CA HIS A 89 -28.37 -5.40 11.21
C HIS A 89 -29.17 -6.66 10.93
N ASN A 90 -30.03 -7.05 11.87
CA ASN A 90 -30.64 -8.39 11.93
C ASN A 90 -29.53 -9.47 11.96
N ALA A 91 -29.54 -10.41 11.02
CA ALA A 91 -28.51 -11.44 10.88
C ALA A 91 -27.33 -11.01 9.98
N ALA A 92 -27.40 -9.84 9.34
CA ALA A 92 -26.36 -9.38 8.42
C ALA A 92 -25.27 -8.60 9.19
N PRO A 93 -23.98 -8.98 9.08
CA PRO A 93 -22.91 -8.28 9.75
C PRO A 93 -22.68 -6.90 9.14
N GLN A 94 -22.48 -5.91 9.99
CA GLN A 94 -21.97 -4.60 9.63
C GLN A 94 -20.46 -4.61 9.82
N VAL A 95 -19.73 -4.20 8.79
CA VAL A 95 -18.27 -4.25 8.77
C VAL A 95 -17.66 -2.89 8.48
N ARG A 96 -16.57 -2.59 9.15
CA ARG A 96 -15.68 -1.46 8.88
C ARG A 96 -14.47 -1.98 8.11
N PHE A 97 -14.21 -1.38 6.96
CA PHE A 97 -12.97 -1.63 6.23
C PHE A 97 -11.79 -1.05 7.02
N LEU A 98 -10.78 -1.89 7.31
CA LEU A 98 -9.57 -1.46 7.99
C LEU A 98 -8.45 -1.18 7.00
N ARG A 99 -8.09 -2.20 6.21
CA ARG A 99 -6.96 -2.15 5.28
C ARG A 99 -7.02 -3.31 4.30
N ARG A 100 -6.27 -3.21 3.21
CA ARG A 100 -5.95 -4.36 2.35
C ARG A 100 -4.58 -4.91 2.74
N LYS A 101 -4.45 -6.23 2.80
CA LYS A 101 -3.16 -6.89 3.04
C LYS A 101 -2.18 -6.51 1.92
N ASN A 102 -0.93 -6.30 2.31
CA ASN A 102 0.21 -6.06 1.43
C ASN A 102 0.11 -4.78 0.59
N VAL A 103 -0.73 -3.79 0.93
CA VAL A 103 -0.65 -2.47 0.29
C VAL A 103 0.24 -1.58 1.14
N LEU A 104 1.36 -1.16 0.56
CA LEU A 104 2.35 -0.29 1.21
C LEU A 104 2.10 1.17 0.86
N LEU A 105 1.89 1.46 -0.42
CA LEU A 105 1.61 2.80 -0.96
C LEU A 105 0.38 2.76 -1.87
N SER A 106 -0.43 3.80 -1.79
CA SER A 106 -1.65 3.98 -2.60
C SER A 106 -2.04 5.45 -2.56
N ILE A 107 -2.25 6.08 -3.73
CA ILE A 107 -2.75 7.45 -3.86
C ILE A 107 -4.18 7.45 -4.42
N ASP A 108 -4.40 6.68 -5.49
CA ASP A 108 -5.67 6.54 -6.19
C ASP A 108 -6.07 5.06 -6.26
N SER A 109 -6.12 4.47 -7.46
CA SER A 109 -6.44 3.05 -7.65
C SER A 109 -5.20 2.14 -7.60
N ASP A 110 -4.02 2.74 -7.55
CA ASP A 110 -2.74 2.07 -7.44
C ASP A 110 -2.57 1.38 -6.07
N LYS A 111 -1.97 0.20 -6.11
CA LYS A 111 -1.69 -0.62 -4.92
C LYS A 111 -0.31 -1.20 -5.06
N THR A 112 0.68 -0.49 -4.52
CA THR A 112 2.07 -0.93 -4.55
C THR A 112 2.37 -1.70 -3.27
N ASP A 113 2.88 -2.92 -3.41
CA ASP A 113 3.28 -3.74 -2.27
C ASP A 113 4.76 -3.54 -1.90
N GLU A 114 5.16 -4.11 -0.76
CA GLU A 114 6.54 -4.00 -0.29
C GLU A 114 7.56 -4.69 -1.23
N ALA A 115 7.16 -5.79 -1.89
CA ALA A 115 8.04 -6.54 -2.78
C ALA A 115 8.28 -5.80 -4.10
N GLU A 116 7.25 -5.16 -4.65
CA GLU A 116 7.30 -4.29 -5.81
C GLU A 116 8.17 -3.07 -5.53
N LEU A 117 8.00 -2.42 -4.36
CA LEU A 117 8.85 -1.29 -3.97
C LEU A 117 10.31 -1.73 -3.80
N GLN A 118 10.57 -2.84 -3.10
CA GLN A 118 11.93 -3.37 -2.93
C GLN A 118 12.57 -3.69 -4.28
N LYS A 119 11.82 -4.31 -5.21
CA LYS A 119 12.30 -4.59 -6.56
C LYS A 119 12.62 -3.31 -7.34
N ALA A 120 11.80 -2.28 -7.22
CA ALA A 120 12.06 -0.98 -7.86
C ALA A 120 13.35 -0.34 -7.32
N ILE A 121 13.61 -0.49 -6.03
CA ILE A 121 14.86 -0.01 -5.41
C ILE A 121 16.05 -0.85 -5.87
N ASP A 122 15.94 -2.17 -5.88
CA ASP A 122 17.01 -3.05 -6.34
C ASP A 122 17.43 -2.72 -7.78
N ASN A 123 16.47 -2.54 -8.69
CA ASN A 123 16.72 -2.14 -10.07
C ASN A 123 17.44 -0.78 -10.17
N THR A 124 17.07 0.18 -9.32
CA THR A 124 17.69 1.51 -9.33
C THR A 124 19.03 1.55 -8.63
N THR A 125 19.29 0.65 -7.69
CA THR A 125 20.63 0.49 -7.12
C THR A 125 21.65 0.03 -8.16
N GLU A 126 21.23 -0.65 -9.23
CA GLU A 126 22.13 -1.00 -10.33
C GLU A 126 22.68 0.24 -11.05
N LEU A 127 21.85 1.29 -11.22
CA LEU A 127 22.29 2.57 -11.79
C LEU A 127 23.26 3.31 -10.85
N LEU A 128 23.05 3.22 -9.53
CA LEU A 128 23.91 3.86 -8.54
C LEU A 128 25.28 3.18 -8.40
N ARG A 129 25.39 1.89 -8.74
CA ARG A 129 26.66 1.15 -8.70
C ARG A 129 27.71 1.74 -9.64
N GLU A 130 27.29 2.30 -10.77
CA GLU A 130 28.20 3.01 -11.71
C GLU A 130 28.91 4.20 -11.05
N PHE A 131 28.28 4.78 -10.04
CA PHE A 131 28.78 5.95 -9.29
C PHE A 131 29.32 5.57 -7.91
N ASN A 132 29.66 4.30 -7.67
CA ASN A 132 30.18 3.80 -6.37
C ASN A 132 29.32 4.19 -5.15
N THR A 133 28.02 4.40 -5.37
CA THR A 133 27.07 4.76 -4.32
C THR A 133 26.10 3.62 -4.10
N SER A 134 25.72 3.39 -2.85
CA SER A 134 24.72 2.40 -2.47
C SER A 134 23.68 3.00 -1.54
N VAL A 135 22.43 2.55 -1.66
CA VAL A 135 21.38 2.86 -0.70
C VAL A 135 21.63 2.04 0.57
N VAL A 136 21.80 2.72 1.70
CA VAL A 136 21.96 2.10 3.03
C VAL A 136 20.61 1.65 3.54
N GLU A 137 19.67 2.58 3.56
CA GLU A 137 18.33 2.36 4.08
C GLU A 137 17.35 3.29 3.35
N TYR A 138 16.10 2.86 3.32
CA TYR A 138 15.03 3.64 2.71
C TYR A 138 13.71 3.48 3.47
N THR A 139 12.87 4.51 3.33
CA THR A 139 11.47 4.45 3.70
C THR A 139 10.65 5.25 2.69
N SER A 140 9.35 5.03 2.65
CA SER A 140 8.45 5.69 1.71
C SER A 140 7.23 6.28 2.41
N PHE A 141 6.57 7.22 1.76
CA PHE A 141 5.24 7.66 2.14
C PHE A 141 4.47 8.15 0.92
N ALA A 142 3.15 8.19 1.04
CA ALA A 142 2.26 8.72 0.03
C ALA A 142 1.93 10.18 0.38
N ASP A 143 2.42 11.14 -0.41
CA ASP A 143 2.09 12.54 -0.21
C ASP A 143 0.73 12.85 -0.85
N THR A 144 -0.20 13.32 -0.03
CA THR A 144 -1.55 13.73 -0.43
C THR A 144 -1.77 15.23 -0.24
N LYS A 145 -0.73 15.97 0.15
CA LYS A 145 -0.78 17.44 0.30
C LYS A 145 -0.67 18.13 -1.07
N SER A 146 0.10 17.56 -1.98
CA SER A 146 0.21 17.98 -3.38
C SER A 146 -0.99 17.48 -4.19
N PHE A 147 -1.32 18.19 -5.27
CA PHE A 147 -2.31 17.74 -6.25
C PHE A 147 -1.70 17.77 -7.66
N PRO A 148 -1.64 16.64 -8.38
CA PRO A 148 -1.97 15.29 -7.92
C PRO A 148 -1.00 14.79 -6.83
N GLY A 149 -1.49 13.94 -5.92
CA GLY A 149 -0.64 13.32 -4.89
C GLY A 149 0.41 12.40 -5.50
N HIS A 150 1.52 12.17 -4.81
CA HIS A 150 2.65 11.42 -5.37
C HIS A 150 3.38 10.61 -4.31
N TYR A 151 4.23 9.69 -4.77
CA TYR A 151 5.06 8.89 -3.88
C TYR A 151 6.33 9.64 -3.53
N VAL A 152 6.71 9.59 -2.26
CA VAL A 152 7.96 10.13 -1.76
C VAL A 152 8.77 9.03 -1.12
N ILE A 153 10.04 8.94 -1.50
CA ILE A 153 10.96 7.91 -1.05
C ILE A 153 12.18 8.59 -0.44
N TYR A 154 12.44 8.31 0.83
CA TYR A 154 13.64 8.77 1.51
C TYR A 154 14.77 7.77 1.31
N TRP A 155 15.92 8.26 0.89
CA TRP A 155 17.13 7.47 0.70
C TRP A 155 18.26 7.99 1.59
N GLU A 156 18.81 7.11 2.41
CA GLU A 156 20.13 7.32 3.01
C GLU A 156 21.17 6.65 2.12
N LEU A 157 22.11 7.43 1.59
CA LEU A 157 23.12 6.97 0.66
C LEU A 157 24.48 6.83 1.35
N LEU A 158 25.23 5.80 0.95
CA LEU A 158 26.64 5.62 1.28
C LEU A 158 27.48 5.82 0.03
N VAL A 159 28.23 6.90 0.00
CA VAL A 159 29.21 7.20 -1.05
C VAL A 159 30.56 6.61 -0.62
N LYS A 160 31.05 5.60 -1.34
CA LYS A 160 32.31 4.92 -0.97
C LYS A 160 33.56 5.74 -1.30
N ASP A 161 33.48 6.61 -2.31
CA ASP A 161 34.60 7.47 -2.71
C ASP A 161 34.13 8.90 -3.04
N PRO A 162 34.20 9.84 -2.08
CA PRO A 162 33.73 11.21 -2.25
C PRO A 162 34.49 12.00 -3.33
N ALA A 163 35.71 11.59 -3.68
CA ALA A 163 36.57 12.32 -4.61
C ALA A 163 36.30 12.01 -6.09
N LEU A 164 35.62 10.89 -6.38
CA LEU A 164 35.39 10.37 -7.74
C LEU A 164 33.91 10.36 -8.16
N SER A 165 32.98 10.62 -7.24
CA SER A 165 31.54 10.42 -7.48
C SER A 165 30.68 11.48 -6.82
N ALA A 166 30.70 12.71 -7.37
CA ALA A 166 29.58 13.61 -7.15
C ALA A 166 28.38 13.04 -7.94
N LEU A 167 27.45 12.36 -7.26
CA LEU A 167 26.16 12.03 -7.84
C LEU A 167 25.52 13.33 -8.34
N SER A 168 25.39 13.49 -9.65
CA SER A 168 24.71 14.67 -10.18
C SER A 168 23.21 14.56 -9.91
N HIS A 169 22.55 15.72 -9.76
CA HIS A 169 21.09 15.79 -9.67
C HIS A 169 20.42 15.02 -10.82
N GLU A 170 20.99 15.11 -12.03
CA GLU A 170 20.48 14.38 -13.21
C GLU A 170 20.50 12.86 -13.04
N VAL A 171 21.47 12.29 -12.31
CA VAL A 171 21.50 10.84 -12.05
C VAL A 171 20.35 10.45 -11.12
N LEU A 172 20.09 11.24 -10.09
CA LEU A 172 19.01 10.98 -9.13
C LEU A 172 17.62 11.19 -9.77
N ASP A 173 17.47 12.17 -10.65
CA ASP A 173 16.26 12.34 -11.47
C ASP A 173 16.03 11.10 -12.36
N ARG A 174 17.08 10.57 -13.01
CA ARG A 174 16.98 9.31 -13.77
C ARG A 174 16.67 8.10 -12.89
N CYS A 175 17.17 8.06 -11.66
CA CYS A 175 16.80 7.04 -10.69
C CYS A 175 15.30 7.11 -10.38
N CYS A 176 14.72 8.30 -10.20
CA CYS A 176 13.28 8.46 -10.01
C CYS A 176 12.49 7.81 -11.15
N LEU A 177 12.87 8.09 -12.41
CA LEU A 177 12.22 7.51 -13.59
C LEU A 177 12.36 5.98 -13.64
N ALA A 178 13.56 5.46 -13.38
CA ALA A 178 13.81 4.01 -13.38
C ALA A 178 13.02 3.28 -12.27
N MET A 179 12.79 3.95 -11.13
CA MET A 179 11.87 3.45 -10.10
C MET A 179 10.45 3.39 -10.64
N GLU A 180 9.93 4.48 -11.24
CA GLU A 180 8.58 4.52 -11.80
C GLU A 180 8.34 3.45 -12.87
N ASP A 181 9.34 3.20 -13.73
CA ASP A 181 9.28 2.15 -14.76
C ASP A 181 9.18 0.74 -14.19
N SER A 182 9.76 0.53 -12.99
CA SER A 182 9.76 -0.75 -12.29
C SER A 182 8.46 -1.02 -11.52
N MET A 183 7.63 0.01 -11.30
CA MET A 183 6.35 -0.11 -10.61
C MET A 183 5.30 -0.87 -11.44
N ASN A 184 4.23 -1.28 -10.76
CA ASN A 184 3.13 -2.00 -11.39
C ASN A 184 2.46 -1.18 -12.51
N SER A 185 1.74 -1.89 -13.37
CA SER A 185 1.08 -1.30 -14.54
C SER A 185 0.01 -0.27 -14.16
N VAL A 186 -0.62 -0.40 -12.98
CA VAL A 186 -1.67 0.53 -12.52
C VAL A 186 -1.05 1.87 -12.11
N TYR A 187 0.05 1.87 -11.35
CA TYR A 187 0.80 3.08 -11.02
C TYR A 187 1.21 3.82 -12.30
N ARG A 188 1.79 3.10 -13.27
CA ARG A 188 2.20 3.71 -14.56
C ARG A 188 1.02 4.21 -15.39
N GLN A 189 -0.13 3.51 -15.35
CA GLN A 189 -1.36 3.99 -15.96
C GLN A 189 -1.83 5.31 -15.32
N CYS A 190 -1.86 5.37 -13.98
CA CYS A 190 -2.28 6.55 -13.25
C CYS A 190 -1.36 7.75 -13.49
N ARG A 191 -0.05 7.50 -13.71
CA ARG A 191 0.93 8.53 -14.11
C ARG A 191 0.75 9.02 -15.56
N VAL A 192 0.49 8.13 -16.51
CA VAL A 192 0.52 8.43 -17.96
C VAL A 192 -0.84 8.81 -18.52
N ALA A 193 -1.89 8.03 -18.19
CA ALA A 193 -3.21 8.14 -18.79
C ALA A 193 -4.16 8.97 -17.92
N ASP A 194 -4.24 8.68 -16.63
CA ASP A 194 -5.25 9.29 -15.75
C ASP A 194 -4.77 10.62 -15.14
N ASN A 195 -3.45 10.87 -15.13
CA ASN A 195 -2.81 12.00 -14.45
C ASN A 195 -3.23 12.14 -12.96
N SER A 196 -3.62 11.03 -12.32
CA SER A 196 -4.08 11.01 -10.92
C SER A 196 -2.93 10.92 -9.93
N ILE A 197 -1.73 10.55 -10.38
CA ILE A 197 -0.51 10.48 -9.57
C ILE A 197 0.54 11.46 -10.12
N GLY A 198 1.17 12.25 -9.24
CA GLY A 198 2.28 13.15 -9.55
C GLY A 198 3.63 12.43 -9.69
N PRO A 199 4.69 13.13 -10.11
CA PRO A 199 6.02 12.54 -10.28
C PRO A 199 6.56 11.98 -8.97
N LEU A 200 7.11 10.77 -9.02
CA LEU A 200 7.82 10.18 -7.89
C LEU A 200 8.94 11.11 -7.44
N GLU A 201 9.01 11.32 -6.13
CA GLU A 201 9.99 12.17 -5.46
C GLU A 201 10.98 11.31 -4.67
N ILE A 202 12.28 11.54 -4.87
CA ILE A 202 13.33 10.99 -4.03
C ILE A 202 13.90 12.11 -3.16
N ARG A 203 13.87 11.90 -1.84
CA ARG A 203 14.49 12.78 -0.85
C ARG A 203 15.75 12.11 -0.31
N VAL A 204 16.91 12.66 -0.63
CA VAL A 204 18.17 12.18 -0.06
C VAL A 204 18.33 12.77 1.33
N VAL A 205 18.55 11.92 2.33
CA VAL A 205 18.77 12.33 3.72
C VAL A 205 20.22 12.16 4.13
N LYS A 206 20.62 12.91 5.17
CA LYS A 206 21.96 12.83 5.77
C LYS A 206 22.28 11.41 6.26
N SER A 207 23.56 11.03 6.19
CA SER A 207 24.03 9.80 6.83
C SER A 207 23.77 9.83 8.35
N GLY A 208 23.30 8.71 8.90
CA GLY A 208 22.87 8.58 10.30
C GLY A 208 21.42 8.99 10.57
N THR A 209 20.65 9.40 9.55
CA THR A 209 19.24 9.77 9.74
C THR A 209 18.40 8.57 10.18
N PHE A 210 18.64 7.39 9.61
CA PHE A 210 17.90 6.19 10.01
C PHE A 210 18.36 5.63 11.37
N GLU A 211 19.58 5.96 11.82
CA GLU A 211 20.03 5.68 13.20
C GLU A 211 19.24 6.55 14.20
N GLU A 212 19.08 7.85 13.93
CA GLU A 212 18.24 8.72 14.75
C GLU A 212 16.76 8.26 14.76
N LEU A 213 16.25 7.79 13.62
CA LEU A 213 14.91 7.22 13.53
C LEU A 213 14.77 5.96 14.39
N MET A 214 15.80 5.12 14.42
CA MET A 214 15.87 3.94 15.29
C MET A 214 15.87 4.34 16.76
N ASP A 215 16.69 5.31 17.16
CA ASP A 215 16.74 5.82 18.53
C ASP A 215 15.38 6.38 18.97
N TYR A 216 14.70 7.11 18.07
CA TYR A 216 13.34 7.58 18.30
C TYR A 216 12.36 6.43 18.55
N ALA A 217 12.42 5.36 17.74
CA ALA A 217 11.57 4.19 17.92
C ALA A 217 11.87 3.45 19.24
N ILE A 218 13.15 3.33 19.62
CA ILE A 218 13.57 2.72 20.89
C ILE A 218 13.05 3.53 22.08
N SER A 219 13.12 4.87 22.02
CA SER A 219 12.57 5.75 23.06
C SER A 219 11.07 5.56 23.30
N ARG A 220 10.35 5.11 22.26
CA ARG A 220 8.92 4.78 22.29
C ARG A 220 8.63 3.33 22.71
N GLY A 221 9.65 2.56 23.07
CA GLY A 221 9.52 1.20 23.58
C GLY A 221 9.79 0.09 22.56
N ALA A 222 10.35 0.40 21.39
CA ALA A 222 10.79 -0.64 20.45
C ALA A 222 12.03 -1.38 21.01
N SER A 223 12.10 -2.69 20.77
CA SER A 223 13.27 -3.49 21.14
C SER A 223 14.41 -3.25 20.15
N ILE A 224 15.58 -2.85 20.66
CA ILE A 224 16.78 -2.55 19.86
C ILE A 224 17.19 -3.72 18.95
N ASN A 225 17.13 -4.96 19.44
CA ASN A 225 17.60 -6.15 18.70
C ASN A 225 16.62 -6.64 17.63
N GLN A 226 15.40 -6.08 17.57
CA GLN A 226 14.37 -6.48 16.62
C GLN A 226 13.95 -5.34 15.69
N TYR A 227 14.53 -4.15 15.88
CA TYR A 227 14.17 -3.01 15.08
C TYR A 227 14.57 -3.23 13.61
N LYS A 228 13.63 -2.89 12.73
CA LYS A 228 13.85 -2.75 11.29
C LYS A 228 13.21 -1.44 10.88
N ALA A 229 13.89 -0.70 10.00
CA ALA A 229 13.33 0.52 9.46
C ALA A 229 11.98 0.22 8.77
N PRO A 230 10.91 0.97 9.10
CA PRO A 230 9.62 0.79 8.45
C PRO A 230 9.73 1.15 6.96
N ARG A 231 9.21 0.29 6.08
CA ARG A 231 9.21 0.55 4.62
C ARG A 231 8.24 1.64 4.18
N CYS A 232 7.23 1.92 4.99
CA CYS A 232 6.30 3.03 4.80
C CYS A 232 5.98 3.70 6.13
N VAL A 233 5.93 5.03 6.13
CA VAL A 233 5.65 5.86 7.29
C VAL A 233 4.46 6.78 7.03
N ASN A 234 3.57 6.90 8.01
CA ASN A 234 2.41 7.80 7.96
C ASN A 234 2.19 8.52 9.31
N PHE A 235 3.26 8.67 10.09
CA PHE A 235 3.21 9.28 11.42
C PHE A 235 3.93 10.62 11.40
N SER A 236 3.20 11.72 11.65
CA SER A 236 3.70 13.10 11.47
C SER A 236 5.06 13.36 12.15
N PRO A 237 5.29 12.98 13.43
CA PRO A 237 6.58 13.23 14.07
C PRO A 237 7.77 12.54 13.40
N ILE A 238 7.56 11.36 12.80
CA ILE A 238 8.62 10.65 12.05
C ILE A 238 8.87 11.34 10.70
N MET A 239 7.81 11.80 10.04
CA MET A 239 7.94 12.54 8.79
C MET A 239 8.67 13.86 9.01
N GLU A 240 8.36 14.60 10.08
CA GLU A 240 9.04 15.84 10.45
C GLU A 240 10.53 15.63 10.74
N LEU A 241 10.89 14.52 11.40
CA LEU A 241 12.28 14.14 11.63
C LEU A 241 13.01 13.90 10.30
N LEU A 242 12.42 13.09 9.41
CA LEU A 242 12.98 12.80 8.09
C LEU A 242 13.12 14.07 7.24
N ASP A 243 12.09 14.91 7.20
CA ASP A 243 12.06 16.19 6.47
C ASP A 243 13.14 17.15 6.95
N SER A 244 13.41 17.20 8.26
CA SER A 244 14.48 18.04 8.83
C SER A 244 15.90 17.63 8.41
N ARG A 245 16.06 16.40 7.93
CA ARG A 245 17.35 15.79 7.55
C ARG A 245 17.54 15.65 6.05
N VAL A 246 16.61 16.16 5.24
CA VAL A 246 16.72 16.14 3.78
C VAL A 246 17.86 17.07 3.32
N GLU A 247 18.75 16.54 2.48
CA GLU A 247 19.82 17.29 1.83
C GLU A 247 19.43 17.75 0.43
N SER A 248 18.72 16.91 -0.31
CA SER A 248 18.29 17.22 -1.67
C SER A 248 17.01 16.49 -2.05
N VAL A 249 16.26 17.08 -2.97
CA VAL A 249 14.97 16.60 -3.46
C VAL A 249 15.05 16.49 -4.98
N HIS A 250 14.60 15.37 -5.52
CA HIS A 250 14.67 15.01 -6.93
C HIS A 250 13.33 14.45 -7.37
N PHE A 251 12.95 14.72 -8.62
CA PHE A 251 11.66 14.29 -9.16
C PHE A 251 11.88 13.54 -10.46
N SER A 252 10.97 12.62 -10.77
CA SER A 252 10.96 11.95 -12.08
C SER A 252 10.86 12.98 -13.21
N PRO A 253 11.85 13.06 -14.12
CA PRO A 253 11.91 14.09 -15.16
C PRO A 253 10.99 13.80 -16.34
N ALA A 254 10.49 12.57 -16.46
CA ALA A 254 9.64 12.13 -17.55
C ALA A 254 8.55 11.18 -17.04
N LEU A 255 7.62 10.82 -17.91
CA LEU A 255 6.60 9.82 -17.62
C LEU A 255 7.17 8.41 -17.81
N PRO A 256 6.76 7.43 -16.97
CA PRO A 256 7.18 6.05 -17.15
C PRO A 256 6.56 5.42 -18.40
N GLN A 257 7.18 4.36 -18.90
CA GLN A 257 6.67 3.62 -20.05
C GLN A 257 5.40 2.88 -19.69
N TRP A 258 4.29 3.21 -20.35
CA TRP A 258 3.03 2.48 -20.20
C TRP A 258 2.35 2.26 -21.54
N THR A 259 1.83 1.05 -21.73
CA THR A 259 0.94 0.72 -22.83
C THR A 259 -0.28 -0.05 -22.30
N PRO A 260 -1.45 0.10 -22.91
CA PRO A 260 -2.67 -0.59 -22.49
C PRO A 260 -2.63 -2.11 -22.76
N GLU A 261 -1.66 -2.59 -23.53
CA GLU A 261 -1.49 -4.00 -23.85
C GLU A 261 -0.87 -4.75 -22.66
N ARG A 262 -1.62 -5.69 -22.08
CA ARG A 262 -1.03 -6.70 -21.18
C ARG A 262 -0.05 -7.54 -21.98
N ARG A 263 1.25 -7.47 -21.65
CA ARG A 263 2.23 -8.48 -22.08
C ARG A 263 1.69 -9.85 -21.66
N ARG A 264 1.31 -10.67 -22.64
CA ARG A 264 0.79 -12.02 -22.46
C ARG A 264 1.88 -12.98 -22.02
#